data_AF-A0A4U1HJU7-F1
#
_entry.id   AF-A0A4U1HJU7-F1
#
_cell.length_a   1.000
_cell.length_b   1.000
_cell.length_c   1.000
_cell.angle_alpha   90.00
_cell.angle_beta   90.00
_cell.angle_gamma   90.00
#
_symmetry.space_group_name_H-M   'P 1'
#
loop_
_entity.id
_entity.type
_entity.pdbx_description
1 polymer ?
#
loop_
_entity_poly.entity_id
_entity_poly.type
_entity_poly.pdbx_seq_one_letter_code
_entity_poly.pdbx_strand_id
1 'polypeptide(L)'
;MAESFPFNHTGVFTIGKQGLPGGLTLKAVLSVPQNSSEVNGYGQLTQATHPPLNCKSAFHGSVHSLGVGSAKQVYAVQGTAVPPLLGAPHVTELVIQLDGIWGKSGKASYTYVVGSEFHRVEDQEVTVQWLLQEGERAA
;
A
#
# COMPACT_ATOMS: atom_id res chain seq x y z
N MET A 1 20.23 -0.78 13.69
CA MET A 1 19.34 -1.70 14.42
C MET A 1 18.08 -1.84 13.59
N ALA A 2 17.70 -3.06 13.19
CA ALA A 2 16.44 -3.28 12.49
C ALA A 2 15.31 -3.04 13.48
N GLU A 3 14.39 -2.11 13.16
CA GLU A 3 13.17 -1.92 13.94
C GLU A 3 12.31 -3.18 13.79
N SER A 4 12.23 -3.98 14.84
CA SER A 4 11.38 -5.16 14.90
C SER A 4 9.96 -4.74 15.30
N PHE A 5 8.97 -5.00 14.43
CA PHE A 5 7.57 -4.76 14.76
C PHE A 5 7.07 -5.88 15.69
N PRO A 6 6.55 -5.58 16.90
CA PRO A 6 6.41 -6.57 17.96
C PRO A 6 5.29 -7.61 17.74
N PHE A 7 4.42 -7.42 16.74
CA PHE A 7 3.31 -8.30 16.40
C PHE A 7 3.05 -8.31 14.89
N ASN A 8 2.35 -9.35 14.43
CA ASN A 8 1.84 -9.42 13.06
C ASN A 8 0.83 -8.29 12.85
N HIS A 9 0.99 -7.52 11.79
CA HIS A 9 0.04 -6.49 11.47
C HIS A 9 -0.39 -6.52 10.02
N THR A 10 -1.69 -6.41 9.81
CA THR A 10 -2.31 -6.41 8.49
C THR A 10 -3.24 -5.22 8.36
N GLY A 11 -3.03 -4.41 7.33
CA GLY A 11 -3.85 -3.26 7.01
C GLY A 11 -4.45 -3.35 5.62
N VAL A 12 -5.69 -2.89 5.47
CA VAL A 12 -6.32 -2.60 4.18
C VAL A 12 -6.15 -1.12 3.90
N PHE A 13 -5.24 -0.81 2.97
CA PHE A 13 -4.91 0.52 2.52
C PHE A 13 -5.80 0.86 1.32
N THR A 14 -6.58 1.92 1.44
CA THR A 14 -7.37 2.49 0.35
C THR A 14 -6.73 3.81 -0.05
N ILE A 15 -6.32 3.93 -1.29
CA ILE A 15 -5.54 5.05 -1.83
C ILE A 15 -6.32 5.69 -2.97
N GLY A 16 -6.46 7.01 -2.90
CA GLY A 16 -7.27 7.79 -3.83
C GLY A 16 -8.71 7.97 -3.36
N LYS A 17 -9.42 8.90 -4.00
CA LYS A 17 -10.77 9.30 -3.59
C LYS A 17 -11.83 8.39 -4.22
N GLN A 18 -12.53 7.63 -3.38
CA GLN A 18 -13.60 6.75 -3.82
C GLN A 18 -14.76 7.53 -4.45
N GLY A 19 -15.38 6.96 -5.49
CA GLY A 19 -16.61 7.47 -6.08
C GLY A 19 -16.46 8.66 -7.01
N LEU A 20 -15.23 9.09 -7.33
CA LEU A 20 -15.02 10.05 -8.42
C LEU A 20 -15.06 9.36 -9.78
N PRO A 21 -15.88 9.83 -10.73
CA PRO A 21 -15.79 9.38 -12.13
C PRO A 21 -14.38 9.63 -12.66
N GLY A 22 -13.74 8.58 -13.18
CA GLY A 22 -12.36 8.61 -13.68
C GLY A 22 -11.27 8.62 -12.60
N GLY A 23 -11.61 8.59 -11.32
CA GLY A 23 -10.64 8.51 -10.24
C GLY A 23 -9.98 7.13 -10.16
N LEU A 24 -8.65 7.12 -10.06
CA LEU A 24 -7.89 5.91 -9.73
C LEU A 24 -8.08 5.58 -8.25
N THR A 25 -8.43 4.34 -7.96
CA THR A 25 -8.53 3.80 -6.60
C THR A 25 -7.63 2.57 -6.48
N LEU A 26 -6.61 2.64 -5.62
CA LEU A 26 -5.77 1.50 -5.29
C LEU A 26 -6.17 0.98 -3.90
N LYS A 27 -6.62 -0.28 -3.86
CA LYS A 27 -6.86 -0.98 -2.59
C LYS A 27 -5.80 -2.06 -2.41
N ALA A 28 -4.99 -1.96 -1.36
CA ALA A 28 -3.93 -2.92 -1.07
C ALA A 28 -4.12 -3.51 0.33
N VAL A 29 -3.97 -4.83 0.47
CA VAL A 29 -3.85 -5.52 1.74
C VAL A 29 -2.37 -5.79 1.96
N LEU A 30 -1.78 -5.12 2.95
CA LEU A 30 -0.36 -5.28 3.28
C LEU A 30 -0.24 -5.88 4.67
N SER A 31 0.61 -6.89 4.79
CA SER A 31 0.88 -7.64 5.98
C SER A 31 2.37 -7.59 6.29
N VAL A 32 2.69 -7.43 7.56
CA VAL A 32 4.06 -7.43 8.07
C VAL A 32 4.14 -8.48 9.16
N PRO A 33 4.98 -9.51 9.00
CA PRO A 33 5.19 -10.52 10.01
C PRO A 33 5.79 -9.93 11.29
N GLN A 34 5.51 -10.60 12.41
CA GLN A 34 6.10 -10.29 13.70
C GLN A 34 7.63 -10.30 13.62
N ASN A 35 8.26 -9.33 14.28
CA ASN A 35 9.70 -9.11 14.34
C ASN A 35 10.36 -8.92 12.97
N SER A 36 9.60 -8.53 11.95
CA SER A 36 10.10 -8.27 10.61
C SER A 36 9.73 -6.86 10.17
N SER A 37 10.59 -6.26 9.34
CA SER A 37 10.27 -5.06 8.58
C SER A 37 9.78 -5.40 7.17
N GLU A 38 9.68 -6.67 6.81
CA GLU A 38 9.25 -7.11 5.49
C GLU A 38 7.73 -6.96 5.34
N VAL A 39 7.33 -6.37 4.23
CA VAL A 39 5.94 -6.19 3.86
C VAL A 39 5.64 -7.12 2.70
N ASN A 40 4.57 -7.90 2.83
CA ASN A 40 4.01 -8.67 1.73
C ASN A 40 2.54 -8.30 1.58
N GLY A 41 2.02 -8.36 0.36
CA GLY A 41 0.64 -8.01 0.17
C GLY A 41 0.11 -8.21 -1.23
N TYR A 42 -1.12 -7.79 -1.40
CA TYR A 42 -1.81 -7.83 -2.66
C TYR A 42 -2.67 -6.59 -2.81
N GLY A 43 -2.70 -6.00 -3.99
CA GLY A 43 -3.60 -4.90 -4.27
C GLY A 43 -4.21 -4.92 -5.64
N GLN A 44 -5.24 -4.10 -5.76
CA GLN A 44 -6.02 -3.92 -6.96
C GLN A 44 -6.16 -2.43 -7.22
N LEU A 45 -5.68 -1.99 -8.39
CA LEU A 45 -5.87 -0.64 -8.90
C LEU A 45 -7.04 -0.66 -9.88
N THR A 46 -8.02 0.20 -9.64
CA THR A 46 -9.22 0.33 -10.48
C THR A 46 -9.44 1.76 -10.92
N GLN A 47 -9.99 1.91 -12.13
CA GLN A 47 -10.50 3.16 -12.67
C GLN A 47 -11.79 2.84 -13.42
N ALA A 48 -12.89 3.49 -13.08
CA ALA A 48 -14.20 3.16 -13.65
C ALA A 48 -14.36 3.66 -15.09
N THR A 49 -13.79 4.83 -15.41
CA THR A 49 -13.98 5.50 -16.71
C THR A 49 -12.68 6.16 -17.19
N HIS A 50 -12.47 6.21 -18.52
CA HIS A 50 -11.42 6.95 -19.24
C HIS A 50 -9.92 6.63 -18.96
N PRO A 51 -9.36 5.53 -19.51
CA PRO A 51 -10.01 4.29 -19.88
C PRO A 51 -10.30 3.43 -18.63
N PRO A 52 -11.21 2.45 -18.70
CA PRO A 52 -11.40 1.51 -17.59
C PRO A 52 -10.09 0.75 -17.29
N LEU A 53 -9.69 0.74 -16.02
CA LEU A 53 -8.50 0.04 -15.55
C LEU A 53 -8.91 -0.93 -14.44
N ASN A 54 -8.37 -2.14 -14.50
CA ASN A 54 -8.48 -3.11 -13.43
C ASN A 54 -7.23 -3.98 -13.46
N CYS A 55 -6.25 -3.64 -12.63
CA CYS A 55 -5.02 -4.41 -12.51
C CYS A 55 -4.80 -4.88 -11.08
N LYS A 56 -4.14 -6.03 -10.99
CA LYS A 56 -3.91 -6.78 -9.76
C LYS A 56 -2.41 -6.95 -9.60
N SER A 57 -1.92 -6.66 -8.41
CA SER A 57 -0.49 -6.64 -8.12
C SER A 57 -0.21 -7.38 -6.82
N ALA A 58 0.81 -8.24 -6.82
CA ALA A 58 1.41 -8.78 -5.61
C ALA A 58 2.53 -7.85 -5.18
N PHE A 59 2.54 -7.44 -3.91
CA PHE A 59 3.51 -6.49 -3.36
C PHE A 59 4.50 -7.18 -2.43
N HIS A 60 5.76 -6.75 -2.51
CA HIS A 60 6.83 -7.11 -1.60
C HIS A 60 7.72 -5.90 -1.32
N GLY A 61 8.18 -5.72 -0.10
CA GLY A 61 9.11 -4.64 0.24
C GLY A 61 9.30 -4.51 1.74
N SER A 62 9.40 -3.28 2.23
CA SER A 62 9.67 -3.02 3.65
C SER A 62 8.85 -1.89 4.25
N VAL A 63 8.79 -1.89 5.57
CA VAL A 63 8.22 -0.82 6.39
C VAL A 63 9.27 -0.29 7.35
N HIS A 64 9.30 1.03 7.54
CA HIS A 64 10.23 1.72 8.42
C HIS A 64 9.50 2.80 9.21
N SER A 65 9.90 2.99 10.48
CA SER A 65 9.47 4.16 11.24
C SER A 65 10.50 5.27 11.07
N LEU A 66 10.04 6.49 10.82
CA LEU A 66 10.89 7.66 10.65
C LEU A 66 10.55 8.72 11.70
N GLY A 67 11.58 9.19 12.41
CA GLY A 67 11.53 10.36 13.28
C GLY A 67 11.65 10.05 14.78
N VAL A 68 12.31 10.96 15.51
CA VAL A 68 12.33 11.01 16.97
C VAL A 68 11.27 12.03 17.39
N GLY A 69 10.05 11.58 17.74
CA GLY A 69 8.92 12.46 18.06
C GLY A 69 7.62 12.03 17.37
N SER A 70 7.10 12.84 16.44
CA SER A 70 5.95 12.48 15.58
C SER A 70 6.35 11.42 14.56
N ALA A 71 6.56 10.20 15.04
CA ALA A 71 7.07 9.09 14.26
C ALA A 71 6.08 8.75 13.13
N LYS A 72 6.54 8.85 11.88
CA LYS A 72 5.80 8.43 10.70
C LYS A 72 6.13 6.99 10.38
N GLN A 73 5.19 6.27 9.78
CA GLN A 73 5.42 4.91 9.29
C GLN A 73 5.40 4.92 7.77
N VAL A 74 6.48 4.45 7.16
CA VAL A 74 6.65 4.44 5.70
C VAL A 74 6.71 3.01 5.21
N TYR A 75 5.78 2.66 4.32
CA TYR A 75 5.80 1.43 3.54
C TYR A 75 6.39 1.73 2.17
N ALA A 76 7.41 1.00 1.75
CA ALA A 76 7.98 1.06 0.42
C ALA A 76 7.95 -0.35 -0.18
N VAL A 77 7.05 -0.58 -1.14
CA VAL A 77 6.84 -1.89 -1.74
C VAL A 77 6.92 -1.83 -3.25
N GLN A 78 7.47 -2.88 -3.83
CA GLN A 78 7.47 -3.15 -5.26
C GLN A 78 6.36 -4.13 -5.59
N GLY A 79 5.73 -3.95 -6.74
CA GLY A 79 4.64 -4.79 -7.19
C GLY A 79 4.96 -5.56 -8.47
N THR A 80 4.36 -6.73 -8.60
CA THR A 80 4.41 -7.58 -9.79
C THR A 80 2.99 -7.95 -10.23
N ALA A 81 2.78 -8.13 -11.54
CA ALA A 81 1.46 -8.45 -12.08
C ALA A 81 0.90 -9.79 -11.57
N VAL A 82 -0.42 -9.84 -11.33
CA VAL A 82 -1.14 -11.06 -11.00
C VAL A 82 -2.32 -11.26 -11.97
N PRO A 83 -2.28 -12.27 -12.86
CA PRO A 83 -1.19 -13.24 -13.06
C PRO A 83 0.09 -12.59 -13.65
N PRO A 84 1.27 -13.21 -13.47
CA PRO A 84 2.55 -12.67 -13.93
C PRO A 84 2.72 -12.87 -15.43
N LEU A 85 1.98 -12.10 -16.22
CA LEU A 85 2.06 -12.10 -17.68
C LEU A 85 2.91 -10.91 -18.14
N LEU A 86 3.71 -11.11 -19.19
CA LEU A 86 4.47 -10.04 -19.82
C LEU A 86 3.52 -8.96 -20.35
N GLY A 87 3.79 -7.70 -20.00
CA GLY A 87 2.96 -6.56 -20.39
C GLY A 87 1.62 -6.45 -19.65
N ALA A 88 1.33 -7.31 -18.67
CA ALA A 88 0.12 -7.15 -17.86
C ALA A 88 0.21 -5.87 -17.02
N PRO A 89 -0.88 -5.09 -16.98
CA PRO A 89 -0.91 -3.88 -16.18
C PRO A 89 -0.79 -4.23 -14.71
N HIS A 90 -0.01 -3.46 -13.96
CA HIS A 90 0.17 -3.63 -12.51
C HIS A 90 0.81 -2.39 -11.91
N VAL A 91 0.70 -2.28 -10.59
CA VAL A 91 1.46 -1.29 -9.82
C VAL A 91 2.87 -1.84 -9.63
N THR A 92 3.86 -1.06 -10.03
CA THR A 92 5.29 -1.42 -10.00
C THR A 92 5.96 -0.97 -8.72
N GLU A 93 5.58 0.22 -8.23
CA GLU A 93 6.12 0.82 -7.02
C GLU A 93 4.98 1.47 -6.25
N LEU A 94 4.99 1.32 -4.93
CA LEU A 94 4.03 1.92 -4.01
C LEU A 94 4.76 2.37 -2.75
N VAL A 95 4.67 3.67 -2.46
CA VAL A 95 5.18 4.28 -1.24
C VAL A 95 4.00 4.86 -0.46
N ILE A 96 3.83 4.45 0.79
CA ILE A 96 2.80 4.94 1.69
C ILE A 96 3.49 5.55 2.89
N GLN A 97 3.16 6.79 3.22
CA GLN A 97 3.58 7.47 4.43
C GLN A 97 2.36 7.73 5.30
N LEU A 98 2.27 7.05 6.43
CA LEU A 98 1.24 7.28 7.44
C LEU A 98 1.63 8.44 8.35
N ASP A 99 0.63 9.18 8.83
CA ASP A 99 0.81 10.36 9.69
C ASP A 99 1.33 10.01 11.10
N GLY A 100 1.29 8.73 11.45
CA GLY A 100 1.80 8.17 12.70
C GLY A 100 2.14 6.70 12.56
N ILE A 101 2.86 6.13 13.53
CA ILE A 101 2.94 4.67 13.69
C ILE A 101 1.51 4.15 13.91
N TRP A 102 1.06 3.21 13.08
CA TRP A 102 -0.33 2.72 13.05
C TRP A 102 -1.38 3.77 12.66
N GLY A 103 -0.95 4.84 11.99
CA GLY A 103 -1.85 5.88 11.50
C GLY A 103 -2.97 5.30 10.63
N LYS A 104 -4.20 5.79 10.82
CA LYS A 104 -5.34 5.43 9.96
C LYS A 104 -5.42 6.29 8.69
N SER A 105 -4.58 7.31 8.61
CA SER A 105 -4.49 8.26 7.51
C SER A 105 -3.03 8.46 7.09
N GLY A 106 -2.86 8.90 5.84
CA GLY A 106 -1.57 9.31 5.32
C GLY A 106 -1.64 9.74 3.87
N LYS A 107 -0.47 9.73 3.23
CA LYS A 107 -0.29 10.01 1.81
C LYS A 107 0.42 8.85 1.13
N ALA A 108 0.12 8.62 -0.13
CA ALA A 108 0.83 7.64 -0.94
C ALA A 108 1.11 8.15 -2.35
N SER A 109 2.19 7.62 -2.90
CA SER A 109 2.53 7.74 -4.30
C SER A 109 2.77 6.34 -4.87
N TYR A 110 2.38 6.13 -6.12
CA TYR A 110 2.60 4.85 -6.79
C TYR A 110 2.83 5.04 -8.28
N THR A 111 3.56 4.09 -8.86
CA THR A 111 3.78 4.00 -10.30
C THR A 111 3.11 2.73 -10.79
N TYR A 112 2.27 2.83 -11.82
CA TYR A 112 1.68 1.67 -12.48
C TYR A 112 2.02 1.65 -13.97
N VAL A 113 2.08 0.45 -14.52
CA VAL A 113 2.35 0.23 -15.94
C VAL A 113 1.07 -0.25 -16.62
N VAL A 114 0.83 0.23 -17.84
CA VAL A 114 -0.20 -0.29 -18.75
C VAL A 114 0.44 -0.43 -20.13
N GLY A 115 0.57 -1.67 -20.62
CA GLY A 115 1.34 -1.92 -21.83
C GLY A 115 2.81 -1.54 -21.66
N SER A 116 3.26 -0.52 -22.40
CA SER A 116 4.61 0.04 -22.33
C SER A 116 4.67 1.39 -21.60
N GLU A 117 3.54 1.93 -21.14
CA GLU A 117 3.46 3.25 -20.54
C GLU A 117 3.50 3.16 -19.01
N PHE A 118 4.34 4.00 -18.41
CA PHE A 118 4.41 4.17 -16.96
C PHE A 118 3.66 5.43 -16.56
N HIS A 119 2.78 5.28 -15.57
CA HIS A 119 1.97 6.36 -15.03
C HIS A 119 2.30 6.52 -13.55
N ARG A 120 2.64 7.75 -13.16
CA ARG A 120 2.96 8.10 -11.78
C ARG A 120 1.81 8.88 -11.18
N VAL A 121 1.40 8.46 -9.99
CA VAL A 121 0.35 9.10 -9.21
C VAL A 121 0.95 9.49 -7.87
N GLU A 122 0.83 10.76 -7.51
CA GLU A 122 1.47 11.33 -6.33
C GLU A 122 0.46 11.92 -5.35
N ASP A 123 0.88 12.05 -4.09
CA ASP A 123 0.17 12.76 -3.01
C ASP A 123 -1.29 12.34 -2.80
N GLN A 124 -1.60 11.07 -3.08
CA GLN A 124 -2.94 10.53 -2.89
C GLN A 124 -3.24 10.31 -1.42
N GLU A 125 -4.46 10.64 -1.01
CA GLU A 125 -4.94 10.33 0.33
C GLU A 125 -5.01 8.82 0.54
N VAL A 126 -4.59 8.40 1.72
CA VAL A 126 -4.64 7.01 2.16
C VAL A 126 -5.49 6.90 3.40
N THR A 127 -6.39 5.93 3.41
CA THR A 127 -7.11 5.49 4.60
C THR A 127 -6.77 4.02 4.87
N VAL A 128 -6.46 3.71 6.12
CA VAL A 128 -6.09 2.35 6.55
C VAL A 128 -7.13 1.78 7.49
N GLN A 129 -7.60 0.57 7.18
CA GLN A 129 -8.35 -0.27 8.09
C GLN A 129 -7.46 -1.42 8.57
N TRP A 130 -7.06 -1.37 9.84
CA TRP A 130 -6.28 -2.44 10.47
C TRP A 130 -7.19 -3.66 10.74
N LEU A 131 -6.76 -4.84 10.28
CA LEU A 131 -7.52 -6.10 10.40
C LEU A 131 -7.05 -6.97 11.56
N LEU A 132 -5.75 -6.96 11.85
CA LEU A 132 -5.12 -7.68 12.94
C LEU A 132 -4.12 -6.74 13.59
N GLN A 133 -4.40 -6.40 14.85
CA GLN A 133 -3.48 -5.77 15.78
C GLN A 133 -3.50 -6.66 17.02
N GLU A 134 -2.96 -7.88 16.92
CA GLU A 134 -2.89 -8.75 18.09
C GLU A 134 -1.88 -8.16 19.08
N GLY A 135 -2.45 -7.52 20.09
CA GLY A 135 -1.82 -6.64 21.07
C GLY A 135 -2.85 -5.94 21.95
N GLU A 136 -4.13 -5.90 21.55
CA GLU A 136 -5.23 -5.77 22.51
C GLU A 136 -5.30 -7.04 23.35
N ARG A 137 -4.55 -7.03 24.45
CA ARG A 137 -4.90 -7.80 25.64
C ARG A 137 -6.39 -7.59 25.87
N ALA A 138 -7.14 -8.68 25.85
CA ALA A 138 -8.31 -8.82 26.69
C ALA A 138 -7.92 -8.33 28.09
N ALA A 139 -8.48 -7.19 28.49
CA ALA A 139 -8.44 -6.64 29.84
C ALA A 139 -9.86 -6.21 30.18
#